data_AF-A0A2E5IZS6-F1
#
_entry.id   AF-A0A2E5IZS6-F1
#
_cell.length_a   1.000
_cell.length_b   1.000
_cell.length_c   1.000
_cell.angle_alpha   90.00
_cell.angle_beta   90.00
_cell.angle_gamma   90.00
#
_symmetry.space_group_name_H-M   'P 1'
#
loop_
_entity.id
_entity.type
_entity.pdbx_description
1 polymer ?
#
loop_
_entity_poly.entity_id
_entity_poly.type
_entity_poly.pdbx_seq_one_letter_code
_entity_poly.pdbx_strand_id
1 'polypeptide(L)'
;MEQASLQSANASVQSVDAFLQNIKKEEKEIQTLQQHIAEKKKCIRNYKQTLWTICNHEWVRDYFVSFDDSCKYYCKKCDLWRDKFYYFN
;
A
#
# COMPACT_ATOMS: atom_id res chain seq x y z
N MET A 1 36.68 2.59 -54.69
CA MET A 1 35.20 2.51 -54.78
C MET A 1 34.86 1.08 -54.43
N GLU A 2 34.15 0.72 -53.37
CA GLU A 2 33.23 1.43 -52.49
C GLU A 2 33.40 0.88 -51.07
N GLN A 3 33.83 1.74 -50.15
CA GLN A 3 33.50 1.58 -48.73
C GLN A 3 32.15 2.27 -48.54
N ALA A 4 31.05 1.56 -48.78
CA ALA A 4 29.71 2.06 -48.46
C ALA A 4 28.68 0.91 -48.48
N SER A 5 28.55 0.22 -47.36
CA SER A 5 27.37 -0.61 -47.06
C SER A 5 27.27 -0.69 -45.53
N LEU A 6 26.90 0.41 -44.88
CA LEU A 6 25.56 0.61 -44.30
C LEU A 6 25.25 -0.51 -43.28
N GLN A 7 25.66 -0.36 -42.02
CA GLN A 7 24.88 0.31 -40.96
C GLN A 7 23.42 -0.15 -40.90
N SER A 8 23.19 -1.40 -40.49
CA SER A 8 21.85 -1.82 -40.05
C SER A 8 21.91 -3.06 -39.14
N ALA A 9 22.29 -2.86 -37.88
CA ALA A 9 21.87 -3.68 -36.73
C ALA A 9 22.64 -3.24 -35.48
N ASN A 10 22.10 -2.31 -34.69
CA ASN A 10 22.39 -2.27 -33.25
C ASN A 10 21.30 -1.44 -32.56
N ALA A 11 20.11 -2.04 -32.51
CA ALA A 11 19.08 -1.60 -31.58
C ALA A 11 19.57 -1.94 -30.15
N SER A 12 19.83 -0.89 -29.36
CA SER A 12 19.81 -0.84 -27.90
C SER A 12 20.64 -1.86 -27.10
N VAL A 13 21.98 -1.82 -27.19
CA VAL A 13 22.81 -2.38 -26.11
C VAL A 13 22.89 -1.34 -24.99
N GLN A 14 21.95 -1.38 -24.04
CA GLN A 14 22.09 -0.61 -22.81
C GLN A 14 23.36 -1.09 -22.09
N SER A 15 24.25 -0.16 -21.70
CA SER A 15 25.45 -0.54 -20.94
C SER A 15 25.05 -1.10 -19.58
N VAL A 16 25.88 -1.98 -19.03
CA VAL A 16 25.69 -2.51 -17.67
C VAL A 16 25.49 -1.37 -16.66
N ASP A 17 26.21 -0.26 -16.83
CA ASP A 17 26.08 0.91 -15.97
C ASP A 17 24.69 1.58 -16.07
N ALA A 18 24.10 1.63 -17.27
CA ALA A 18 22.75 2.16 -17.45
C ALA A 18 21.71 1.30 -16.73
N PHE A 19 21.85 -0.03 -16.79
CA PHE A 19 20.99 -0.94 -16.03
C PHE A 19 21.16 -0.78 -14.53
N LEU A 20 22.40 -0.66 -14.03
CA LEU A 20 22.67 -0.43 -12.61
C LEU A 20 22.08 0.91 -12.12
N GLN A 21 22.11 1.96 -12.94
CA GLN A 21 21.47 3.24 -12.63
C GLN A 21 19.95 3.12 -12.57
N ASN A 22 19.35 2.39 -13.51
CA ASN A 22 17.90 2.14 -13.51
C ASN A 22 17.48 1.35 -12.27
N ILE A 23 18.19 0.28 -11.92
CA ILE A 23 17.91 -0.51 -10.69
C ILE A 23 17.91 0.42 -9.46
N LYS A 24 18.96 1.24 -9.28
CA LYS A 24 19.03 2.19 -8.16
C LYS A 24 17.88 3.20 -8.16
N LYS A 25 17.43 3.63 -9.33
CA LYS A 25 16.29 4.54 -9.46
C LYS A 25 15.01 3.85 -8.99
N GLU A 26 14.75 2.63 -9.45
CA GLU A 26 13.57 1.84 -9.05
C GLU A 26 13.59 1.52 -7.55
N GLU A 27 14.74 1.16 -6.98
CA GLU A 27 14.89 0.93 -5.53
C GLU A 27 14.55 2.19 -4.72
N LYS A 28 15.00 3.36 -5.18
CA LYS A 28 14.67 4.65 -4.54
C LYS A 28 13.19 4.99 -4.66
N GLU A 29 12.58 4.66 -5.79
CA GLU A 29 11.14 4.84 -5.99
C GLU A 29 10.34 3.93 -5.05
N ILE A 30 10.73 2.66 -4.91
CA ILE A 30 10.14 1.73 -3.94
C ILE A 30 10.20 2.30 -2.53
N GLN A 31 11.37 2.80 -2.10
CA GLN A 31 11.52 3.38 -0.76
C GLN A 31 10.58 4.58 -0.55
N THR A 32 10.45 5.44 -1.56
CA THR A 32 9.58 6.62 -1.52
C THR A 32 8.11 6.21 -1.42
N LEU A 33 7.69 5.24 -2.25
CA LEU A 33 6.33 4.70 -2.22
C LEU A 33 6.00 4.02 -0.90
N GLN A 34 6.95 3.29 -0.31
CA GLN A 34 6.80 2.69 1.02
C GLN A 34 6.57 3.75 2.11
N GLN A 35 7.29 4.87 2.05
CA GLN A 35 7.07 6.00 2.97
C GLN A 35 5.66 6.58 2.81
N HIS A 36 5.22 6.83 1.57
CA HIS A 36 3.86 7.32 1.33
C HIS A 36 2.79 6.32 1.82
N ILE A 37 3.00 5.01 1.63
CA ILE A 37 2.10 3.98 2.17
C ILE A 37 2.04 4.06 3.70
N ALA A 38 3.18 4.23 4.38
CA ALA A 38 3.22 4.36 5.83
C ALA A 38 2.46 5.60 6.31
N GLU A 39 2.64 6.74 5.65
CA GLU A 39 1.91 7.98 5.94
C GLU A 39 0.40 7.82 5.74
N LYS A 40 -0.04 7.23 4.63
CA LYS A 40 -1.45 6.96 4.37
C LYS A 40 -2.05 5.99 5.39
N LYS A 41 -1.32 4.95 5.80
CA LYS A 41 -1.74 4.04 6.87
C LYS A 41 -1.94 4.79 8.20
N LYS A 42 -1.05 5.73 8.53
CA LYS A 42 -1.19 6.61 9.70
C LYS A 42 -2.44 7.48 9.61
N CYS A 43 -2.69 8.11 8.45
CA CYS A 43 -3.91 8.89 8.23
C CYS A 43 -5.18 8.04 8.39
N ILE A 44 -5.21 6.83 7.79
CA ILE A 44 -6.33 5.89 7.94
C ILE A 44 -6.56 5.55 9.41
N ARG A 45 -5.50 5.29 10.18
CA ARG A 45 -5.63 5.04 11.63
C ARG A 45 -6.26 6.22 12.35
N ASN A 46 -5.79 7.45 12.10
CA ASN A 46 -6.35 8.65 12.70
C ASN A 46 -7.84 8.82 12.32
N TYR A 47 -8.21 8.61 11.06
CA TYR A 47 -9.61 8.67 10.65
C TYR A 47 -10.47 7.61 11.34
N LYS A 48 -9.97 6.38 11.49
CA LYS A 48 -10.67 5.33 12.24
C LYS A 48 -10.84 5.69 13.72
N GLN A 49 -9.83 6.30 14.35
CA GLN A 49 -9.94 6.83 15.71
C GLN A 49 -11.02 7.91 15.82
N THR A 50 -11.04 8.87 14.88
CA THR A 50 -12.06 9.91 14.85
C THR A 50 -13.45 9.32 14.60
N LEU A 51 -13.59 8.38 13.66
CA LEU A 51 -14.85 7.68 13.43
C LEU A 51 -15.32 6.95 14.68
N TRP A 52 -14.42 6.30 15.41
CA TRP A 52 -14.75 5.66 16.68
C TRP A 52 -15.33 6.62 17.70
N THR A 53 -14.82 7.85 17.79
CA THR A 53 -15.29 8.82 18.78
C THR A 53 -16.58 9.53 18.39
N ILE A 54 -16.80 9.79 17.10
CA ILE A 54 -17.97 10.57 16.64
C ILE A 54 -19.16 9.68 16.25
N CYS A 55 -18.94 8.42 15.89
CA CYS A 55 -20.00 7.52 15.49
C CYS A 55 -20.82 7.09 16.72
N ASN A 56 -22.13 7.28 16.66
CA ASN A 56 -23.05 6.62 17.59
C ASN A 56 -23.26 5.16 17.14
N HIS A 57 -22.31 4.32 17.56
CA HIS A 57 -22.16 2.96 17.08
C HIS A 57 -23.40 2.11 17.30
N GLU A 58 -23.77 1.39 16.25
CA GLU A 58 -24.79 0.34 16.31
C GLU A 58 -24.15 -0.99 15.95
N TRP A 59 -23.89 -1.80 16.97
CA TRP A 59 -23.14 -3.04 16.88
C TRP A 59 -24.03 -4.19 16.41
N VAL A 60 -23.61 -4.84 15.33
CA VAL A 60 -24.23 -6.06 14.80
C VAL A 60 -23.24 -7.21 14.89
N ARG A 61 -23.72 -8.41 15.20
CA ARG A 61 -22.88 -9.60 15.28
C ARG A 61 -22.58 -10.11 13.87
N ASP A 62 -21.30 -10.33 13.58
CA ASP A 62 -20.92 -11.12 12.43
C ASP A 62 -21.05 -12.61 12.78
N TYR A 63 -21.81 -13.35 11.98
CA TYR A 63 -22.02 -14.79 12.16
C TYR A 63 -21.06 -15.64 11.33
N PHE A 64 -20.28 -15.02 10.44
CA PHE A 64 -19.31 -15.70 9.58
C PHE A 64 -17.90 -15.76 10.17
N VAL A 65 -17.62 -15.01 11.24
CA VAL A 65 -16.33 -15.05 11.95
C VAL A 65 -16.19 -16.33 12.77
N SER A 66 -14.94 -16.75 12.99
CA SER A 66 -14.62 -17.96 13.73
C SER A 66 -15.02 -17.83 15.21
N PHE A 67 -15.19 -18.97 15.89
CA PHE A 67 -15.58 -18.97 17.30
C PHE A 67 -14.53 -18.30 18.20
N ASP A 68 -13.26 -18.34 17.82
CA ASP A 68 -12.11 -17.79 18.53
C ASP A 68 -11.77 -16.33 18.16
N ASP A 69 -12.44 -15.74 17.15
CA ASP A 69 -12.18 -14.36 16.76
C ASP A 69 -12.60 -13.36 17.86
N SER A 70 -11.71 -12.40 18.15
CA SER A 70 -11.97 -11.34 19.12
C SER A 70 -13.01 -10.33 18.61
N CYS A 71 -13.12 -10.16 17.29
CA CYS A 71 -13.94 -9.15 16.63
C CYS A 71 -15.25 -9.77 16.11
N LYS A 72 -16.18 -10.11 17.02
CA LYS A 72 -17.48 -10.72 16.65
C LYS A 72 -18.58 -9.72 16.30
N TYR A 73 -18.33 -8.44 16.53
CA TYR A 73 -19.31 -7.38 16.30
C TYR A 73 -18.66 -6.26 15.51
N TYR A 74 -19.36 -5.74 14.52
CA TYR A 74 -18.96 -4.53 13.80
C TYR A 74 -20.09 -3.50 13.83
N CYS A 75 -19.76 -2.23 13.62
CA CYS A 75 -20.75 -1.18 13.53
C CYS A 75 -21.32 -1.13 12.13
N LYS A 76 -22.64 -1.28 11.97
CA LYS A 76 -23.31 -1.24 10.65
C LYS A 76 -23.20 0.10 9.90
N LYS A 77 -22.71 1.16 10.56
CA LYS A 77 -22.63 2.53 10.01
C LYS A 77 -21.23 2.91 9.56
N CYS A 78 -20.21 2.49 10.30
CA CYS A 78 -18.83 2.89 10.07
C CYS A 78 -17.87 1.71 9.85
N ASP A 79 -18.40 0.48 9.87
CA ASP A 79 -17.69 -0.79 9.65
C ASP A 79 -16.47 -1.03 10.57
N LEU A 80 -16.38 -0.27 11.66
CA LEU A 80 -15.41 -0.54 12.72
C LEU A 80 -15.85 -1.78 13.50
N TRP A 81 -14.91 -2.63 13.87
CA TRP A 81 -15.11 -3.75 14.79
C TRP A 81 -15.24 -3.23 16.21
N ARG A 82 -16.01 -3.91 17.07
CA ARG A 82 -16.21 -3.54 18.48
C ARG A 82 -14.99 -3.87 19.34
N ASP A 83 -13.84 -3.34 18.96
CA ASP A 83 -12.59 -3.42 19.69
C ASP A 83 -11.90 -2.05 19.68
N LYS A 84 -11.93 -1.37 20.84
CA LYS A 84 -11.31 -0.07 21.00
C LYS A 84 -9.79 -0.14 20.83
N PHE A 85 -9.14 -1.20 21.29
CA PHE A 85 -7.68 -1.29 21.28
C PHE A 85 -7.12 -1.34 19.86
N TYR A 86 -7.89 -1.86 18.92
CA TYR A 86 -7.53 -1.90 17.50
C TYR A 86 -7.32 -0.51 16.88
N TYR A 87 -7.92 0.53 17.46
CA TYR A 87 -7.88 1.88 16.91
C TYR A 87 -6.95 2.82 17.67
N PHE A 88 -6.75 2.62 18.97
CA PHE A 88 -5.99 3.55 19.83
C PHE A 88 -4.54 3.11 20.13
N ASN A 89 -4.13 1.93 19.67
CA ASN A 89 -2.73 1.46 19.73
C ASN A 89 -1.93 1.81 18.47
#